data_AF-M7WY80-F1
#
_entry.id   AF-M7WY80-F1
#
_cell.length_a   1.000
_cell.length_b   1.000
_cell.length_c   1.000
_cell.angle_alpha   90.00
_cell.angle_beta   90.00
_cell.angle_gamma   90.00
#
_symmetry.space_group_name_H-M   'P 1'
#
loop_
_entity.id
_entity.type
_entity.pdbx_description
1 polymer ?
#
loop_
_entity_poly.entity_id
_entity_poly.type
_entity_poly.pdbx_seq_one_letter_code
_entity_poly.pdbx_strand_id
1 'polypeptide(L)'
;MSDWDFRQVLHCNSTMKALIDANWQRHKLDMAYDAFISSYYCRETGNATLTREANRIWVAYNNWGYWPNNGWAMFTLVAFGLSALLHIYQILRSRYWSFVMVVMGCGGEMYGWSMRWIGGQNLLRGLTWWLFGVEFFTLLVQVGGGATAAGAEDASTFNVGSWIMLGGIVAQLVVTLIFLAVFGVYFSRLRSRHNVDIRYADSHLKVVFWGIIAISSLIVIRGAYRTAELSEGMFGPIAHSQAGLILGDCIPMLAVTYIFNVVHPLYTLQKRTDHVFNLEDNEEIKLGQV
;
A
#
# COMPACT_ATOMS: atom_id res chain seq x y z
N MET A 1 18.11 7.54 -9.53
CA MET A 1 16.82 7.35 -8.84
C MET A 1 16.95 8.07 -7.51
N SER A 2 16.87 9.40 -7.55
CA SER A 2 17.03 10.28 -6.38
C SER A 2 15.80 10.17 -5.50
N ASP A 3 16.03 10.17 -4.20
CA ASP A 3 15.03 10.02 -3.15
C ASP A 3 13.81 10.92 -3.37
N TRP A 4 12.64 10.30 -3.49
CA TRP A 4 11.35 10.96 -3.24
C TRP A 4 11.12 11.03 -1.72
N ASP A 5 12.07 11.60 -1.00
CA ASP A 5 11.88 11.94 0.40
C ASP A 5 11.03 13.21 0.45
N PHE A 6 9.73 13.04 0.74
CA PHE A 6 8.79 14.14 0.90
C PHE A 6 9.23 15.17 1.95
N ARG A 7 10.27 14.88 2.76
CA ARG A 7 10.92 15.86 3.65
C ARG A 7 11.62 17.00 2.93
N GLN A 8 12.09 16.80 1.69
CA GLN A 8 12.78 17.86 0.94
C GLN A 8 11.83 18.89 0.34
N VAL A 9 10.53 18.58 0.23
CA VAL A 9 9.52 19.48 -0.35
C VAL A 9 8.73 20.24 0.72
N LEU A 10 8.63 19.72 1.95
CA LEU A 10 7.97 20.40 3.08
C LEU A 10 8.89 20.44 4.30
N HIS A 11 9.57 21.58 4.50
CA HIS A 11 10.28 21.88 5.74
C HIS A 11 9.30 22.25 6.86
N CYS A 12 9.70 22.02 8.11
CA CYS A 12 8.92 22.40 9.28
C CYS A 12 8.67 23.92 9.32
N ASN A 13 7.49 24.34 8.89
CA ASN A 13 7.07 25.74 8.86
C ASN A 13 6.52 26.21 10.22
N SER A 14 6.25 27.51 10.36
CA SER A 14 5.70 28.09 11.60
C SER A 14 4.32 27.54 11.97
N THR A 15 3.47 27.23 10.98
CA THR A 15 2.14 26.64 11.21
C THR A 15 2.23 25.23 11.81
N MET A 16 3.15 24.40 11.31
CA MET A 16 3.40 23.04 11.82
C MET A 16 3.92 23.07 13.26
N LYS A 17 4.77 24.05 13.59
CA LYS A 17 5.22 24.29 14.97
C LYS A 17 4.05 24.64 15.89
N ALA A 18 3.22 25.59 15.48
CA ALA A 18 2.04 25.98 16.26
C ALA A 18 1.05 24.81 16.45
N LEU A 19 0.89 23.94 15.45
CA LEU A 19 0.08 22.73 15.56
C LEU A 19 0.65 21.74 16.59
N ILE A 20 1.97 21.57 16.64
CA ILE A 20 2.63 20.71 17.63
C ILE A 20 2.43 21.28 19.03
N ASP A 21 2.71 22.57 19.23
CA ASP A 21 2.56 23.25 20.52
C ASP A 21 1.12 23.15 21.06
N ALA A 22 0.11 23.27 20.19
CA ALA A 22 -1.30 23.20 20.56
C ALA A 22 -1.80 21.78 20.87
N ASN A 23 -1.09 20.73 20.43
CA ASN A 23 -1.57 19.34 20.47
C ASN A 23 -0.71 18.39 21.31
N TRP A 24 0.51 18.76 21.73
CA TRP A 24 1.43 17.80 22.36
C TRP A 24 0.93 17.21 23.69
N GLN A 25 0.07 17.94 24.42
CA GLN A 25 -0.55 17.47 25.68
C GLN A 25 -1.91 16.78 25.49
N ARG A 26 -2.49 16.79 24.29
CA ARG A 26 -3.83 16.24 24.07
C ARG A 26 -3.83 14.72 24.07
N HIS A 27 -4.93 14.13 24.53
CA HIS A 27 -5.18 12.70 24.35
C HIS A 27 -5.32 12.35 22.86
N LYS A 28 -5.00 11.11 22.50
CA LYS A 28 -5.03 10.59 21.12
C LYS A 28 -6.36 10.87 20.39
N LEU A 29 -7.47 10.84 21.12
CA LEU A 29 -8.82 11.04 20.56
C LEU A 29 -9.13 12.51 20.21
N ASP A 30 -8.47 13.47 20.86
CA ASP A 30 -8.73 14.92 20.70
C ASP A 30 -7.66 15.62 19.84
N MET A 31 -6.70 14.86 19.32
CA MET A 31 -5.53 15.36 18.62
C MET A 31 -5.81 15.56 17.13
N ALA A 32 -5.44 16.72 16.59
CA ALA A 32 -5.63 17.00 15.17
C ALA A 32 -4.77 16.10 14.29
N TYR A 33 -5.34 15.51 13.24
CA TYR A 33 -4.58 14.76 12.21
C TYR A 33 -3.43 15.60 11.62
N ASP A 34 -3.64 16.91 11.48
CA ASP A 34 -2.63 17.83 10.96
C ASP A 34 -1.43 17.97 11.90
N ALA A 35 -1.64 17.84 13.22
CA ALA A 35 -0.55 17.78 14.19
C ALA A 35 0.25 16.48 14.07
N PHE A 36 -0.41 15.36 13.79
CA PHE A 36 0.28 14.09 13.50
C PHE A 36 1.18 14.20 12.27
N ILE A 37 0.68 14.76 11.17
CA ILE A 37 1.50 14.97 9.97
C ILE A 37 2.63 15.96 10.24
N SER A 38 2.35 17.05 10.95
CA SER A 38 3.36 18.06 11.34
C SER A 38 4.49 17.45 12.17
N SER A 39 4.16 16.50 13.06
CA SER A 39 5.13 15.82 13.91
C SER A 39 6.15 15.00 13.12
N TYR A 40 5.80 14.55 11.91
CA TYR A 40 6.73 13.86 11.01
C TYR A 40 7.81 14.82 10.46
N TYR A 41 7.39 15.99 9.99
CA TYR A 41 8.24 16.96 9.32
C TYR A 41 9.11 17.78 10.29
N CYS A 42 8.59 18.08 11.49
CA CYS A 42 9.31 18.88 12.48
C CYS A 42 10.33 18.13 13.35
N ARG A 43 10.54 16.84 13.07
CA ARG A 43 11.36 15.95 13.89
C ARG A 43 12.87 16.12 13.72
N GLU A 44 13.31 16.55 12.55
CA GLU A 44 14.74 16.80 12.27
C GLU A 44 15.09 18.29 12.37
N THR A 45 14.26 19.04 13.08
CA THR A 45 14.60 20.42 13.40
C THR A 45 15.77 20.43 14.39
N GLY A 46 16.71 21.38 14.21
CA GLY A 46 17.82 21.60 15.15
C GLY A 46 17.38 22.05 16.56
N ASN A 47 16.08 22.09 16.85
CA ASN A 47 15.51 22.46 18.14
C ASN A 47 15.08 21.21 18.92
N ALA A 48 15.80 20.92 20.02
CA ALA A 48 15.56 19.74 20.84
C ALA A 48 14.17 19.68 21.48
N THR A 49 13.59 20.82 21.84
CA THR A 49 12.26 20.90 22.49
C THR A 49 11.16 20.51 21.50
N LEU A 50 11.17 21.12 20.32
CA LEU A 50 10.21 20.85 19.25
C LEU A 50 10.28 19.39 18.79
N THR A 51 11.49 18.85 18.64
CA THR A 51 11.70 17.45 18.30
C THR A 51 11.10 16.51 19.37
N ARG A 52 11.21 16.86 20.65
CA ARG A 52 10.62 16.06 21.75
C ARG A 52 9.10 16.07 21.72
N GLU A 53 8.48 17.22 21.46
CA GLU A 53 7.03 17.37 21.37
C GLU A 53 6.47 16.67 20.14
N ALA A 54 7.11 16.85 18.98
CA ALA A 54 6.80 16.11 17.76
C ALA A 54 6.87 14.58 18.01
N ASN A 55 7.91 14.10 18.69
CA ASN A 55 8.05 12.68 18.99
C ASN A 55 6.91 12.15 19.88
N ARG A 56 6.42 12.93 20.85
CA ARG A 56 5.27 12.53 21.69
C ARG A 56 3.99 12.36 20.88
N ILE A 57 3.69 13.32 20.01
CA ILE A 57 2.52 13.29 19.11
C ILE A 57 2.60 12.06 18.20
N TRP A 58 3.76 11.81 17.58
CA TRP A 58 3.96 10.68 16.68
C TRP A 58 3.73 9.33 17.39
N VAL A 59 4.32 9.16 18.58
CA VAL A 59 4.20 7.93 19.39
C VAL A 59 2.77 7.69 19.84
N ALA A 60 2.04 8.75 20.23
CA ALA A 60 0.64 8.64 20.62
C ALA A 60 -0.26 8.20 19.46
N TYR A 61 -0.01 8.72 18.25
CA TYR A 61 -0.89 8.48 17.10
C TYR A 61 -0.59 7.18 16.35
N ASN A 62 0.69 6.82 16.20
CA ASN A 62 1.10 5.66 15.42
C ASN A 62 0.59 4.33 16.02
N ASN A 63 0.57 3.27 15.21
CA ASN A 63 0.09 1.94 15.64
C ASN A 63 1.10 1.16 16.50
N TRP A 64 2.35 1.63 16.57
CA TRP A 64 3.44 0.91 17.25
C TRP A 64 3.55 1.29 18.73
N GLY A 65 3.13 2.50 19.12
CA GLY A 65 3.29 3.01 20.50
C GLY A 65 4.74 3.31 20.89
N TYR A 66 5.66 3.27 19.94
CA TYR A 66 7.06 3.65 20.12
C TYR A 66 7.64 4.15 18.79
N TRP A 67 8.92 4.52 18.84
CA TRP A 67 9.67 5.01 17.70
C TRP A 67 10.44 3.88 17.01
N PRO A 68 10.10 3.51 15.75
CA PRO A 68 10.84 2.46 15.05
C PRO A 68 12.28 2.90 14.79
N ASN A 69 13.24 2.07 15.21
CA ASN A 69 14.64 2.29 14.87
C ASN A 69 14.87 1.89 13.40
N ASN A 70 15.01 2.89 12.53
CA ASN A 70 15.24 2.67 11.11
C ASN A 70 16.54 1.88 10.86
N GLY A 71 17.63 2.18 11.59
CA GLY A 71 18.91 1.47 11.44
C GLY A 71 18.80 -0.04 11.66
N TRP A 72 18.08 -0.45 12.72
CA TRP A 72 17.80 -1.88 12.97
C TRP A 72 16.92 -2.50 11.90
N ALA A 73 15.91 -1.79 11.41
CA ALA A 73 15.07 -2.30 10.31
C ALA A 73 15.88 -2.52 9.03
N MET A 74 16.82 -1.62 8.68
CA MET A 74 17.69 -1.80 7.52
C MET A 74 18.67 -2.96 7.70
N PHE A 75 19.28 -3.06 8.88
CA PHE A 75 20.17 -4.18 9.20
C PHE A 75 19.46 -5.52 8.96
N THR A 76 18.25 -5.67 9.50
CA THR A 76 17.50 -6.93 9.39
C THR A 76 17.08 -7.23 7.96
N LEU A 77 16.68 -6.20 7.18
CA LEU A 77 16.39 -6.34 5.75
C LEU A 77 17.59 -6.88 4.96
N VAL A 78 18.78 -6.32 5.19
CA VAL A 78 20.01 -6.75 4.52
C VAL A 78 20.41 -8.15 4.96
N ALA A 79 20.35 -8.44 6.27
CA ALA A 79 20.73 -9.73 6.83
C ALA A 79 19.87 -10.87 6.26
N PHE A 80 18.54 -10.74 6.27
CA PHE A 80 17.65 -11.74 5.70
C PHE A 80 17.72 -11.79 4.17
N GLY A 81 17.95 -10.65 3.49
CA GLY A 81 18.16 -10.61 2.04
C GLY A 81 19.40 -11.40 1.60
N LEU A 82 20.53 -11.22 2.28
CA LEU A 82 21.76 -11.98 2.01
C LEU A 82 21.56 -13.47 2.32
N SER A 83 20.88 -13.80 3.42
CA SER A 83 20.55 -15.19 3.75
C SER A 83 19.64 -15.83 2.69
N ALA A 84 18.61 -15.13 2.21
CA ALA A 84 17.74 -15.59 1.15
C ALA A 84 18.51 -15.87 -0.14
N LEU A 85 19.41 -14.97 -0.56
CA LEU A 85 20.25 -15.16 -1.75
C LEU A 85 21.15 -16.39 -1.63
N LEU A 86 21.75 -16.60 -0.44
CA LEU A 86 22.57 -17.79 -0.17
C LEU A 86 21.74 -19.07 -0.24
N HIS A 87 20.53 -19.08 0.31
CA HIS A 87 19.64 -20.25 0.24
C HIS A 87 19.12 -20.50 -1.17
N ILE A 88 18.82 -19.46 -1.94
CA ILE A 88 18.49 -19.59 -3.36
C ILE A 88 19.66 -20.22 -4.11
N TYR A 89 20.89 -19.74 -3.90
CA TYR A 89 22.09 -20.34 -4.48
C TYR A 89 22.24 -21.83 -4.08
N GLN A 90 22.03 -22.16 -2.81
CA GLN A 90 22.07 -23.53 -2.31
C GLN A 90 21.01 -24.41 -2.97
N ILE A 91 19.76 -23.93 -3.15
CA ILE A 91 18.68 -24.65 -3.82
C ILE A 91 19.04 -24.90 -5.29
N LEU A 92 19.50 -23.86 -6.00
CA LEU A 92 19.87 -23.97 -7.41
C LEU A 92 21.03 -24.94 -7.63
N ARG A 93 22.02 -24.93 -6.73
CA ARG A 93 23.19 -25.82 -6.80
C ARG A 93 22.86 -27.26 -6.40
N SER A 94 22.15 -27.44 -5.30
CA SER A 94 21.93 -28.75 -4.70
C SER A 94 20.67 -29.46 -5.20
N ARG A 95 19.75 -28.73 -5.86
CA ARG A 95 18.43 -29.19 -6.30
C ARG A 95 17.55 -29.72 -5.16
N TYR A 96 17.87 -29.43 -3.90
CA TYR A 96 17.03 -29.79 -2.74
C TYR A 96 15.95 -28.73 -2.50
N TRP A 97 14.78 -28.99 -3.10
CA TRP A 97 13.62 -28.07 -3.08
C TRP A 97 13.01 -27.85 -1.69
N SER A 98 13.26 -28.73 -0.71
CA SER A 98 12.75 -28.56 0.66
C SER A 98 13.24 -27.27 1.34
N PHE A 99 14.37 -26.70 0.90
CA PHE A 99 14.89 -25.42 1.40
C PHE A 99 14.10 -24.19 0.93
N VAL A 100 13.15 -24.35 -0.01
CA VAL A 100 12.25 -23.26 -0.43
C VAL A 100 11.48 -22.67 0.76
N MET A 101 11.14 -23.49 1.77
CA MET A 101 10.50 -23.02 3.00
C MET A 101 11.35 -21.98 3.75
N VAL A 102 12.67 -22.13 3.74
CA VAL A 102 13.59 -21.19 4.40
C VAL A 102 13.64 -19.87 3.64
N VAL A 103 13.67 -19.92 2.30
CA VAL A 103 13.62 -18.71 1.45
C VAL A 103 12.31 -17.95 1.67
N MET A 104 11.19 -18.66 1.78
CA MET A 104 9.89 -18.05 2.13
C MET A 104 9.91 -17.42 3.53
N GLY A 105 10.53 -18.09 4.52
CA GLY A 105 10.72 -17.54 5.86
C GLY A 105 11.54 -16.25 5.86
N CYS A 106 12.68 -16.21 5.14
CA CYS A 106 13.47 -14.99 4.96
C CYS A 106 12.65 -13.88 4.28
N GLY A 107 11.84 -14.23 3.27
CA GLY A 107 10.93 -13.30 2.61
C GLY A 107 9.88 -12.70 3.56
N GLY A 108 9.30 -13.53 4.44
CA GLY A 108 8.34 -13.09 5.46
C GLY A 108 8.94 -12.09 6.43
N GLU A 109 10.16 -12.35 6.91
CA GLU A 109 10.90 -11.42 7.75
C GLU A 109 11.19 -10.11 7.00
N MET A 110 11.74 -10.18 5.79
CA MET A 110 12.01 -8.99 4.97
C MET A 110 10.74 -8.15 4.76
N TYR A 111 9.60 -8.79 4.54
CA TYR A 111 8.33 -8.10 4.40
C TYR A 111 7.89 -7.41 5.71
N GLY A 112 7.95 -8.10 6.85
CA GLY A 112 7.63 -7.52 8.15
C GLY A 112 8.52 -6.33 8.53
N TRP A 113 9.83 -6.43 8.27
CA TRP A 113 10.77 -5.33 8.53
C TRP A 113 10.60 -4.17 7.55
N SER A 114 10.24 -4.45 6.29
CA SER A 114 9.89 -3.41 5.30
C SER A 114 8.67 -2.61 5.75
N MET A 115 7.62 -3.27 6.26
CA MET A 115 6.46 -2.57 6.82
C MET A 115 6.85 -1.67 7.98
N ARG A 116 7.72 -2.14 8.88
CA ARG A 116 8.12 -1.39 10.06
C ARG A 116 8.91 -0.14 9.68
N TRP A 117 9.81 -0.26 8.70
CA TRP A 117 10.55 0.87 8.14
C TRP A 117 9.60 1.89 7.49
N ILE A 118 8.71 1.44 6.60
CA ILE A 118 7.82 2.32 5.84
C ILE A 118 6.73 2.95 6.73
N GLY A 119 6.17 2.17 7.65
CA GLY A 119 5.20 2.63 8.64
C GLY A 119 5.80 3.62 9.65
N GLY A 120 7.11 3.51 9.92
CA GLY A 120 7.87 4.51 10.67
C GLY A 120 8.02 5.84 9.93
N GLN A 121 7.82 5.85 8.60
CA GLN A 121 7.83 7.06 7.80
C GLN A 121 6.42 7.64 7.62
N ASN A 122 5.49 6.85 7.10
CA ASN A 122 4.15 7.31 6.74
C ASN A 122 3.14 6.19 6.98
N LEU A 123 2.15 6.43 7.84
CA LEU A 123 1.13 5.42 8.19
C LEU A 123 0.37 4.91 6.96
N LEU A 124 0.02 5.80 6.02
CA LEU A 124 -0.68 5.44 4.78
C LEU A 124 0.17 4.58 3.83
N ARG A 125 1.48 4.84 3.77
CA ARG A 125 2.41 4.00 3.00
C ARG A 125 2.54 2.62 3.63
N GLY A 126 2.61 2.56 4.96
CA GLY A 126 2.62 1.28 5.70
C GLY A 126 1.35 0.46 5.46
N LEU A 127 0.17 1.09 5.46
CA LEU A 127 -1.10 0.43 5.15
C LEU A 127 -1.14 -0.14 3.72
N THR A 128 -0.62 0.60 2.74
CA THR A 128 -0.57 0.13 1.35
C THR A 128 0.35 -1.09 1.20
N TRP A 129 1.52 -1.07 1.83
CA TRP A 129 2.43 -2.21 1.84
C TRP A 129 1.87 -3.42 2.57
N TRP A 130 1.14 -3.21 3.67
CA TRP A 130 0.46 -4.28 4.40
C TRP A 130 -0.53 -5.04 3.52
N LEU A 131 -1.25 -4.34 2.64
CA LEU A 131 -2.17 -4.97 1.69
C LEU A 131 -1.43 -5.82 0.66
N PHE A 132 -0.32 -5.33 0.11
CA PHE A 132 0.46 -6.10 -0.87
C PHE A 132 0.88 -7.48 -0.36
N GLY A 133 1.23 -7.62 0.92
CA GLY A 133 1.53 -8.94 1.44
C GLY A 133 0.34 -9.73 1.95
N VAL A 134 -0.81 -9.12 2.24
CA VAL A 134 -2.05 -9.89 2.37
C VAL A 134 -2.42 -10.51 1.02
N GLU A 135 -2.32 -9.74 -0.06
CA GLU A 135 -2.48 -10.24 -1.44
C GLU A 135 -1.47 -11.36 -1.75
N PHE A 136 -0.19 -11.16 -1.43
CA PHE A 136 0.83 -12.19 -1.62
C PHE A 136 0.54 -13.46 -0.80
N PHE A 137 0.16 -13.32 0.47
CA PHE A 137 -0.12 -14.46 1.34
C PHE A 137 -1.36 -15.23 0.89
N THR A 138 -2.43 -14.54 0.52
CA THR A 138 -3.64 -15.17 -0.03
C THR A 138 -3.38 -15.86 -1.36
N LEU A 139 -2.46 -15.35 -2.20
CA LEU A 139 -1.98 -16.05 -3.38
C LEU A 139 -1.22 -17.33 -3.04
N LEU A 140 -0.38 -17.32 -2.00
CA LEU A 140 0.30 -18.55 -1.55
C LEU A 140 -0.69 -19.60 -1.05
N VAL A 141 -1.73 -19.19 -0.32
CA VAL A 141 -2.82 -20.09 0.09
C VAL A 141 -3.52 -20.70 -1.13
N GLN A 142 -3.79 -19.90 -2.16
CA GLN A 142 -4.39 -20.38 -3.41
C GLN A 142 -3.49 -21.36 -4.16
N VAL A 143 -2.20 -21.05 -4.28
CA VAL A 143 -1.21 -21.96 -4.89
C VAL A 143 -1.10 -23.26 -4.10
N GLY A 144 -1.09 -23.18 -2.77
CA GLY A 144 -1.08 -24.36 -1.89
C GLY A 144 -2.33 -25.22 -2.07
N GLY A 145 -3.52 -24.62 -2.02
CA GLY A 145 -4.79 -25.32 -2.25
C GLY A 145 -4.88 -25.94 -3.64
N GLY A 146 -4.48 -25.20 -4.68
CA GLY A 146 -4.43 -25.69 -6.06
C GLY A 146 -3.44 -26.84 -6.25
N ALA A 147 -2.26 -26.77 -5.62
CA ALA A 147 -1.27 -27.85 -5.66
C ALA A 147 -1.78 -29.12 -4.94
N THR A 148 -2.43 -28.97 -3.78
CA THR A 148 -3.07 -30.09 -3.06
C THR A 148 -4.18 -30.72 -3.90
N ALA A 149 -5.01 -29.91 -4.56
CA ALA A 149 -6.06 -30.43 -5.43
C ALA A 149 -5.50 -31.15 -6.66
N ALA A 150 -4.43 -30.62 -7.27
CA ALA A 150 -3.80 -31.22 -8.45
C ALA A 150 -3.05 -32.53 -8.14
N GLY A 151 -2.52 -32.69 -6.93
CA GLY A 151 -1.81 -33.89 -6.47
C GLY A 151 -2.68 -34.95 -5.80
N ALA A 152 -4.00 -34.74 -5.70
CA ALA A 152 -4.90 -35.63 -5.00
C ALA A 152 -5.18 -36.92 -5.79
N GLU A 153 -4.99 -38.07 -5.16
CA GLU A 153 -5.38 -39.38 -5.70
C GLU A 153 -6.82 -39.76 -5.36
N ASP A 154 -7.39 -39.12 -4.33
CA ASP A 154 -8.73 -39.36 -3.82
C ASP A 154 -9.59 -38.07 -3.82
N ALA A 155 -10.91 -38.27 -3.92
CA ALA A 155 -11.87 -37.16 -3.99
C ALA A 155 -11.89 -36.31 -2.71
N SER A 156 -11.48 -36.84 -1.55
CA SER A 156 -11.50 -36.08 -0.30
C SER A 156 -10.35 -35.07 -0.25
N THR A 157 -9.14 -35.47 -0.63
CA THR A 157 -7.97 -34.59 -0.72
C THR A 157 -8.16 -33.52 -1.79
N PHE A 158 -8.77 -33.87 -2.92
CA PHE A 158 -9.13 -32.93 -3.98
C PHE A 158 -10.07 -31.82 -3.47
N ASN A 159 -11.10 -32.21 -2.72
CA ASN A 159 -12.04 -31.26 -2.13
C ASN A 159 -11.36 -30.37 -1.10
N VAL A 160 -10.49 -30.92 -0.26
CA VAL A 160 -9.71 -30.14 0.72
C VAL A 160 -8.88 -29.06 0.02
N GLY A 161 -8.14 -29.41 -1.05
CA GLY A 161 -7.38 -28.42 -1.83
C GLY A 161 -8.26 -27.33 -2.43
N SER A 162 -9.42 -27.69 -2.98
CA SER A 162 -10.40 -26.76 -3.54
C SER A 162 -10.95 -25.77 -2.49
N TRP A 163 -11.26 -26.24 -1.28
CA TRP A 163 -11.72 -25.40 -0.17
C TRP A 163 -10.63 -24.46 0.36
N ILE A 164 -9.37 -24.92 0.41
CA ILE A 164 -8.23 -24.07 0.77
C ILE A 164 -8.07 -22.93 -0.26
N MET A 165 -8.15 -23.26 -1.55
CA MET A 165 -8.06 -22.28 -2.63
C MET A 165 -9.20 -21.25 -2.56
N LEU A 166 -10.45 -21.70 -2.37
CA LEU A 166 -11.61 -20.82 -2.19
C LEU A 166 -11.44 -19.90 -0.98
N GLY A 167 -10.96 -20.44 0.14
CA GLY A 167 -10.69 -19.65 1.35
C GLY A 167 -9.71 -18.50 1.11
N GLY A 168 -8.65 -18.73 0.32
CA GLY A 168 -7.71 -17.69 -0.09
C GLY A 168 -8.36 -16.57 -0.91
N ILE A 169 -9.20 -16.91 -1.89
CA ILE A 169 -9.92 -15.94 -2.74
C ILE A 169 -10.90 -15.10 -1.93
N VAL A 170 -11.68 -15.74 -1.04
CA VAL A 170 -12.66 -15.03 -0.20
C VAL A 170 -11.96 -14.07 0.76
N ALA A 171 -10.89 -14.50 1.41
CA ALA A 171 -10.10 -13.64 2.30
C ALA A 171 -9.53 -12.43 1.55
N GLN A 172 -9.00 -12.65 0.34
CA GLN A 172 -8.47 -11.59 -0.53
C GLN A 172 -9.55 -10.55 -0.89
N LEU A 173 -10.75 -11.01 -1.27
CA LEU A 173 -11.87 -10.12 -1.61
C LEU A 173 -12.32 -9.29 -0.40
N VAL A 174 -12.48 -9.92 0.78
CA VAL A 174 -12.92 -9.21 2.00
C VAL A 174 -11.93 -8.11 2.39
N VAL A 175 -10.63 -8.41 2.38
CA VAL A 175 -9.60 -7.42 2.73
C VAL A 175 -9.58 -6.28 1.72
N THR A 176 -9.72 -6.59 0.43
CA THR A 176 -9.83 -5.58 -0.63
C THR A 176 -11.04 -4.65 -0.41
N LEU A 177 -12.21 -5.19 -0.04
CA LEU A 177 -13.40 -4.39 0.24
C LEU A 177 -13.22 -3.48 1.46
N ILE A 178 -12.62 -3.98 2.54
CA ILE A 178 -12.30 -3.17 3.73
C ILE A 178 -11.36 -2.03 3.34
N PHE A 179 -10.33 -2.30 2.55
CA PHE A 179 -9.41 -1.28 2.08
C PHE A 179 -10.13 -0.20 1.26
N LEU A 180 -10.97 -0.58 0.29
CA LEU A 180 -11.72 0.37 -0.52
C LEU A 180 -12.65 1.24 0.34
N ALA A 181 -13.26 0.68 1.39
CA ALA A 181 -14.06 1.44 2.34
C ALA A 181 -13.23 2.46 3.13
N VAL A 182 -12.08 2.04 3.69
CA VAL A 182 -11.16 2.94 4.42
C VAL A 182 -10.62 4.03 3.50
N PHE A 183 -10.21 3.66 2.28
CA PHE A 183 -9.71 4.58 1.27
C PHE A 183 -10.79 5.60 0.86
N GLY A 184 -12.04 5.16 0.69
CA GLY A 184 -13.19 6.04 0.42
C GLY A 184 -13.49 7.00 1.57
N VAL A 185 -13.43 6.54 2.83
CA VAL A 185 -13.58 7.41 4.01
C VAL A 185 -12.44 8.43 4.09
N TYR A 186 -11.20 8.02 3.81
CA TYR A 186 -10.06 8.93 3.78
C TYR A 186 -10.24 10.02 2.72
N PHE A 187 -10.59 9.64 1.49
CA PHE A 187 -10.74 10.59 0.39
C PHE A 187 -11.95 11.52 0.57
N SER A 188 -13.06 11.00 1.10
CA SER A 188 -14.24 11.82 1.44
C SER A 188 -13.92 12.85 2.53
N ARG A 189 -13.14 12.48 3.55
CA ARG A 189 -12.66 13.43 4.56
C ARG A 189 -11.71 14.47 3.99
N LEU A 190 -10.81 14.08 3.08
CA LEU A 190 -9.91 15.01 2.40
C LEU A 190 -10.71 16.05 1.59
N ARG A 191 -11.74 15.61 0.87
CA ARG A 191 -12.63 16.52 0.12
C ARG A 191 -13.31 17.55 1.01
N SER A 192 -13.85 17.12 2.16
CA SER A 192 -14.54 18.01 3.10
C SER A 192 -13.61 19.03 3.77
N ARG A 193 -12.30 18.78 3.84
CA ARG A 193 -11.31 19.66 4.48
C ARG A 193 -10.77 20.75 3.56
N HIS A 194 -10.54 20.43 2.28
CA HIS A 194 -9.96 21.37 1.33
C HIS A 194 -10.99 22.04 0.41
N ASN A 195 -12.29 21.78 0.62
CA ASN A 195 -13.40 22.30 -0.19
C ASN A 195 -13.14 22.15 -1.70
N VAL A 196 -12.45 21.07 -2.09
CA VAL A 196 -12.09 20.83 -3.49
C VAL A 196 -13.37 20.41 -4.20
N ASP A 197 -13.99 21.34 -4.89
CA ASP A 197 -15.07 20.99 -5.78
C ASP A 197 -14.48 20.29 -7.00
N ILE A 198 -14.60 18.95 -7.02
CA ILE A 198 -14.11 18.10 -8.12
C ILE A 198 -14.72 18.54 -9.47
N ARG A 199 -15.87 19.23 -9.46
CA ARG A 199 -16.44 19.85 -10.66
C ARG A 199 -15.52 20.91 -11.27
N TYR A 200 -14.77 21.64 -10.46
CA TYR A 200 -13.80 22.68 -10.83
C TYR A 200 -12.33 22.22 -10.82
N ALA A 201 -12.06 20.96 -10.50
CA ALA A 201 -10.72 20.41 -10.54
C ALA A 201 -10.16 20.33 -11.98
N ASP A 202 -8.84 20.54 -12.09
CA ASP A 202 -8.07 20.37 -13.33
C ASP A 202 -8.35 19.00 -13.97
N SER A 203 -8.38 18.96 -15.30
CA SER A 203 -8.66 17.80 -16.15
C SER A 203 -7.92 16.54 -15.71
N HIS A 204 -6.67 16.67 -15.28
CA HIS A 204 -5.83 15.57 -14.83
C HIS A 204 -6.29 14.94 -13.51
N LEU A 205 -6.76 15.75 -12.54
CA LEU A 205 -7.25 15.23 -11.26
C LEU A 205 -8.55 14.44 -11.45
N LYS A 206 -9.40 14.85 -12.40
CA LYS A 206 -10.61 14.11 -12.78
C LYS A 206 -10.27 12.74 -13.38
N VAL A 207 -9.25 12.67 -14.24
CA VAL A 207 -8.78 11.40 -14.83
C VAL A 207 -8.29 10.44 -13.74
N VAL A 208 -7.51 10.93 -12.77
CA VAL A 208 -7.04 10.11 -11.65
C VAL A 208 -8.18 9.63 -10.77
N PHE A 209 -9.12 10.51 -10.43
CA PHE A 209 -10.26 10.16 -9.59
C PHE A 209 -11.15 9.09 -10.24
N TRP A 210 -11.58 9.32 -11.49
CA TRP A 210 -12.41 8.35 -12.22
C TRP A 210 -11.67 7.05 -12.54
N GLY A 211 -10.37 7.14 -12.82
CA GLY A 211 -9.52 5.97 -13.03
C GLY A 211 -9.41 5.07 -11.80
N ILE A 212 -9.22 5.65 -10.61
CA ILE A 212 -9.19 4.89 -9.34
C ILE A 212 -10.52 4.18 -9.10
N ILE A 213 -11.65 4.85 -9.33
CA ILE A 213 -12.98 4.23 -9.20
C ILE A 213 -13.13 3.07 -10.18
N ALA A 214 -12.80 3.28 -11.46
CA ALA A 214 -12.92 2.25 -12.49
C ALA A 214 -12.06 1.01 -12.17
N ILE A 215 -10.79 1.21 -11.80
CA ILE A 215 -9.88 0.14 -11.39
C ILE A 215 -10.44 -0.64 -10.19
N SER A 216 -10.88 0.08 -9.16
CA SER A 216 -11.40 -0.52 -7.94
C SER A 216 -12.63 -1.40 -8.21
N SER A 217 -13.54 -0.94 -9.06
CA SER A 217 -14.72 -1.71 -9.46
C SER A 217 -14.37 -2.99 -10.20
N LEU A 218 -13.42 -2.94 -11.14
CA LEU A 218 -13.00 -4.12 -11.91
C LEU A 218 -12.35 -5.20 -11.04
N ILE A 219 -11.56 -4.81 -10.04
CA ILE A 219 -10.95 -5.73 -9.08
C ILE A 219 -12.02 -6.45 -8.25
N VAL A 220 -13.03 -5.71 -7.77
CA VAL A 220 -14.13 -6.29 -6.98
C VAL A 220 -14.98 -7.24 -7.83
N ILE A 221 -15.31 -6.86 -9.08
CA ILE A 221 -16.07 -7.71 -10.00
C ILE A 221 -15.34 -9.04 -10.21
N ARG A 222 -14.03 -8.98 -10.48
CA ARG A 222 -13.19 -10.18 -10.64
C ARG A 222 -13.15 -11.04 -9.38
N GLY A 223 -12.96 -10.43 -8.21
CA GLY A 223 -12.95 -11.16 -6.94
C GLY A 223 -14.29 -11.86 -6.64
N ALA A 224 -15.41 -11.20 -6.93
CA ALA A 224 -16.74 -11.77 -6.78
C ALA A 224 -16.99 -12.94 -7.76
N TYR A 225 -16.61 -12.78 -9.03
CA TYR A 225 -16.70 -13.86 -10.02
C TYR A 225 -15.89 -15.09 -9.59
N ARG A 226 -14.63 -14.92 -9.19
CA ARG A 226 -13.76 -16.02 -8.74
C ARG A 226 -14.29 -16.72 -7.49
N THR A 227 -14.89 -15.97 -6.57
CA THR A 227 -15.55 -16.57 -5.40
C THR A 227 -16.77 -17.39 -5.82
N ALA A 228 -17.62 -16.86 -6.71
CA ALA A 228 -18.80 -17.57 -7.20
C ALA A 228 -18.42 -18.85 -7.95
N GLU A 229 -17.43 -18.77 -8.85
CA GLU A 229 -16.92 -19.90 -9.65
C GLU A 229 -16.47 -21.07 -8.76
N LEU A 230 -15.66 -20.81 -7.74
CA LEU A 230 -15.12 -21.86 -6.88
C LEU A 230 -16.07 -22.28 -5.75
N SER A 231 -17.09 -21.49 -5.44
CA SER A 231 -18.08 -21.84 -4.41
C SER A 231 -18.93 -23.05 -4.76
N GLU A 232 -19.12 -23.31 -6.06
CA GLU A 232 -19.81 -24.51 -6.59
C GLU A 232 -18.86 -25.70 -6.78
N GLY A 233 -17.57 -25.54 -6.46
CA GLY A 233 -16.51 -26.51 -6.71
C GLY A 233 -15.93 -26.43 -8.13
N MET A 234 -14.76 -27.05 -8.36
CA MET A 234 -14.02 -26.94 -9.63
C MET A 234 -14.74 -27.53 -10.86
N PHE A 235 -15.86 -28.22 -10.65
CA PHE A 235 -16.70 -28.81 -11.70
C PHE A 235 -18.08 -28.13 -11.82
N GLY A 236 -18.25 -26.93 -11.23
CA GLY A 236 -19.48 -26.17 -11.32
C GLY A 236 -19.80 -25.72 -12.75
N PRO A 237 -21.09 -25.51 -13.10
CA PRO A 237 -21.51 -25.01 -14.41
C PRO A 237 -20.81 -23.70 -14.83
N ILE A 238 -20.50 -22.84 -13.85
CA ILE A 238 -19.82 -21.56 -14.07
C ILE A 238 -18.34 -21.79 -14.44
N ALA A 239 -17.66 -22.73 -13.78
CA ALA A 239 -16.26 -23.08 -14.04
C ALA A 239 -16.04 -23.72 -15.43
N HIS A 240 -17.05 -24.42 -15.96
CA HIS A 240 -17.00 -25.00 -17.31
C HIS A 240 -17.31 -23.99 -18.44
N SER A 241 -17.66 -22.75 -18.10
CA SER A 241 -17.94 -21.71 -19.11
C SER A 241 -16.66 -20.98 -19.53
N GLN A 242 -16.17 -21.26 -20.74
CA GLN A 242 -15.01 -20.54 -21.30
C GLN A 242 -15.26 -19.03 -21.39
N ALA A 243 -16.47 -18.64 -21.79
CA ALA A 243 -16.87 -17.24 -21.87
C ALA A 243 -16.90 -16.58 -20.48
N GLY A 244 -17.35 -17.30 -19.44
CA GLY A 244 -17.38 -16.79 -18.07
C GLY A 244 -15.98 -16.53 -17.53
N LEU A 245 -15.03 -17.45 -17.75
CA LEU A 245 -13.65 -17.28 -17.31
C LEU A 245 -12.97 -16.07 -17.99
N ILE A 246 -13.20 -15.90 -19.30
CA ILE A 246 -12.62 -14.78 -20.06
C ILE A 246 -13.23 -13.45 -19.65
N LEU A 247 -14.56 -13.36 -19.53
CA LEU A 247 -15.28 -12.12 -19.20
C LEU A 247 -15.19 -11.76 -17.72
N GLY A 248 -15.17 -12.75 -16.84
CA GLY A 248 -15.23 -12.59 -15.39
C GLY A 248 -13.88 -12.44 -14.70
N ASP A 249 -12.79 -12.91 -15.32
CA ASP A 249 -11.44 -12.84 -14.73
C ASP A 249 -10.42 -12.14 -15.65
N CYS A 250 -10.25 -12.62 -16.88
CA CYS A 250 -9.18 -12.14 -17.77
C CYS A 250 -9.40 -10.68 -18.24
N ILE A 251 -10.59 -10.37 -18.77
CA ILE A 251 -10.90 -9.04 -19.31
C ILE A 251 -10.82 -7.93 -18.24
N PRO A 252 -11.39 -8.09 -17.03
CA PRO A 252 -11.26 -7.10 -15.98
C PRO A 252 -9.80 -6.83 -15.58
N MET A 253 -8.96 -7.86 -15.48
CA MET A 253 -7.54 -7.70 -15.12
C MET A 253 -6.72 -7.06 -16.24
N LEU A 254 -7.00 -7.43 -17.48
CA LEU A 254 -6.39 -6.77 -18.62
C LEU A 254 -6.75 -5.28 -18.65
N ALA A 255 -8.03 -4.95 -18.48
CA ALA A 255 -8.51 -3.57 -18.44
C ALA A 255 -7.87 -2.76 -17.29
N VAL A 256 -7.77 -3.33 -16.09
CA VAL A 256 -7.08 -2.69 -14.94
C VAL A 256 -5.64 -2.33 -15.32
N THR A 257 -4.92 -3.24 -15.95
CA THR A 257 -3.52 -3.03 -16.33
C THR A 257 -3.37 -1.87 -17.32
N TYR A 258 -4.25 -1.79 -18.34
CA TYR A 258 -4.24 -0.70 -19.30
C TYR A 258 -4.68 0.65 -18.70
N ILE A 259 -5.71 0.66 -17.84
CA ILE A 259 -6.18 1.88 -17.18
C ILE A 259 -5.07 2.44 -16.26
N PHE A 260 -4.34 1.58 -15.54
CA PHE A 260 -3.21 2.00 -14.70
C PHE A 260 -2.10 2.68 -15.50
N ASN A 261 -1.80 2.19 -16.71
CA ASN A 261 -0.79 2.82 -17.58
C ASN A 261 -1.19 4.24 -17.99
N VAL A 262 -2.48 4.49 -18.22
CA VAL A 262 -3.00 5.83 -18.58
C VAL A 262 -3.10 6.75 -17.36
N VAL A 263 -3.54 6.21 -16.23
CA VAL A 263 -3.84 6.96 -14.98
C VAL A 263 -2.60 7.12 -14.10
N HIS A 264 -1.40 6.87 -14.62
CA HIS A 264 -0.20 6.77 -13.81
C HIS A 264 0.06 8.06 -12.97
N PRO A 265 0.25 7.95 -11.64
CA PRO A 265 0.37 9.11 -10.75
C PRO A 265 1.52 10.07 -11.11
N LEU A 266 2.60 9.58 -11.73
CA LEU A 266 3.73 10.43 -12.16
C LEU A 266 3.29 11.56 -13.09
N TYR A 267 2.38 11.31 -14.04
CA TYR A 267 1.95 12.34 -15.00
C TYR A 267 1.17 13.47 -14.33
N THR A 268 0.56 13.20 -13.17
CA THR A 268 -0.24 14.19 -12.43
C THR A 268 0.61 14.98 -11.44
N LEU A 269 1.65 14.37 -10.86
CA LEU A 269 2.53 15.03 -9.89
C LEU A 269 3.54 15.96 -10.57
N GLN A 270 4.10 15.58 -11.72
CA GLN A 270 5.16 16.35 -12.38
C GLN A 270 4.70 17.74 -12.84
N LYS A 271 3.49 17.84 -13.39
CA LYS A 271 2.92 19.13 -13.83
C LYS A 271 2.68 20.13 -12.70
N ARG A 272 2.42 19.65 -11.47
CA ARG A 272 2.26 20.54 -10.31
C ARG A 272 3.61 21.12 -9.89
N THR A 273 4.67 20.31 -9.91
CA THR A 273 6.03 20.75 -9.60
C THR A 273 6.50 21.80 -10.61
N ASP A 274 6.28 21.57 -11.90
CA ASP A 274 6.66 22.52 -12.96
C ASP A 274 5.90 23.86 -12.83
N HIS A 275 4.64 23.83 -12.40
CA HIS A 275 3.87 25.05 -12.16
C HIS A 275 4.36 25.86 -10.95
N VAL A 276 4.83 25.19 -9.89
CA VAL A 276 5.36 25.87 -8.70
C VAL A 276 6.71 26.51 -9.00
N PHE A 277 7.62 25.79 -9.68
CA PHE A 277 8.92 26.35 -10.11
C PHE A 277 8.76 27.58 -10.99
N ASN A 278 7.85 27.54 -11.97
CA ASN A 278 7.59 28.69 -12.84
C ASN A 278 6.97 29.90 -12.10
N LEU A 279 6.31 29.69 -10.97
CA LEU A 279 5.78 30.79 -10.14
C LEU A 279 6.89 31.40 -9.28
N GLU A 280 7.76 30.59 -8.69
CA GLU A 280 8.94 31.07 -7.93
C GLU A 280 9.88 31.89 -8.82
N ASP A 281 10.22 31.40 -10.02
CA ASP A 281 11.05 32.15 -10.98
C ASP A 281 10.42 33.50 -11.35
N ASN A 282 9.09 33.56 -11.51
CA ASN A 282 8.38 34.80 -11.82
C ASN A 282 8.27 35.77 -10.62
N GLU A 283 8.31 35.26 -9.39
CA GLU A 283 8.30 36.08 -8.18
C GLU A 283 9.69 36.66 -7.87
N GLU A 284 10.76 35.88 -8.07
CA GLU A 284 12.14 36.36 -7.96
C GLU A 284 12.47 37.46 -8.99
N ILE A 285 12.01 37.30 -10.24
CA ILE A 285 12.17 38.33 -11.29
C ILE A 285 11.48 39.65 -10.89
N LYS A 286 10.33 39.60 -10.21
CA LYS A 286 9.62 40.80 -9.75
C LYS A 286 10.28 41.48 -8.56
N LEU A 287 10.92 40.72 -7.68
CA LEU A 287 11.64 41.25 -6.50
C LEU A 287 13.03 41.82 -6.86
N GLY A 288 13.64 41.36 -7.94
CA GLY A 288 14.90 41.92 -8.47
C GLY A 288 14.75 43.22 -9.27
N GLN A 289 13.53 43.71 -9.49
CA GLN A 289 13.22 44.94 -10.23
C GLN A 289 12.74 46.11 -9.33
N VAL A 290 12.88 45.99 -8.00
CA VAL A 290 12.56 47.05 -7.01
C VAL A 290 13.82 47.58 -6.35
#